data_AF-R0IHJ4-F1
#
_entry.id   AF-R0IHJ4-F1
#
_cell.length_a   1.000
_cell.length_b   1.000
_cell.length_c   1.000
_cell.angle_alpha   90.00
_cell.angle_beta   90.00
_cell.angle_gamma   90.00
#
_symmetry.space_group_name_H-M   'P 1'
#
loop_
_entity.id
_entity.type
_entity.pdbx_description
1 polymer ?
#
loop_
_entity_poly.entity_id
_entity_poly.type
_entity_poly.pdbx_seq_one_letter_code
_entity_poly.pdbx_strand_id
1 'polypeptide(L)'
;IFVRASQAKAAFQRIGRLANIETGLSPYAIRQLYLACVTSVADYGAPVYWHSQSYATKLLQPLHNLACRKVLGVFRTAPSIPATLKATLRENYLTIQLLLHTSKGREATLAFIAKTRVGTRGWHLG
;
A
#
# COMPACT_ATOMS: atom_id res chain seq x y z
N ILE A 1 -7.03 10.19 6.66
CA ILE A 1 -6.53 9.77 5.33
C ILE A 1 -5.65 10.84 4.67
N PHE A 2 -6.11 12.09 4.53
CA PHE A 2 -5.35 13.14 3.82
C PHE A 2 -3.91 13.34 4.31
N VAL A 3 -3.72 13.47 5.63
CA VAL A 3 -2.39 13.59 6.25
C VAL A 3 -1.48 12.40 5.92
N ARG A 4 -2.03 11.18 5.94
CA ARG A 4 -1.28 9.96 5.60
C ARG A 4 -0.93 9.88 4.12
N ALA A 5 -1.84 10.29 3.24
CA ALA A 5 -1.54 10.38 1.81
C ALA A 5 -0.41 11.39 1.53
N SER A 6 -0.38 12.51 2.25
CA SER A 6 0.73 13.48 2.18
C SER A 6 2.05 12.88 2.68
N GLN A 7 2.04 12.19 3.82
CA GLN A 7 3.22 11.50 4.37
C GLN A 7 3.72 10.38 3.44
N ALA A 8 2.82 9.57 2.88
CA ALA A 8 3.14 8.53 1.91
C ALA A 8 3.75 9.13 0.63
N LYS A 9 3.24 10.27 0.17
CA LYS A 9 3.82 11.03 -0.95
C LYS A 9 5.22 11.55 -0.60
N ALA A 10 5.44 12.06 0.61
CA ALA A 10 6.77 12.47 1.06
C ALA A 10 7.76 11.30 1.09
N ALA A 11 7.34 10.13 1.59
CA ALA A 11 8.15 8.91 1.56
C ALA A 11 8.49 8.47 0.12
N PHE A 12 7.52 8.54 -0.79
CA PHE A 12 7.74 8.24 -2.21
C PHE A 12 8.77 9.19 -2.86
N GLN A 13 8.74 10.49 -2.55
CA GLN A 13 9.73 11.43 -3.07
C GLN A 13 11.15 11.11 -2.59
N ARG A 14 11.31 10.60 -1.36
CA ARG A 14 12.61 10.14 -0.84
C ARG A 14 13.13 8.94 -1.63
N ILE A 15 12.27 7.96 -1.93
CA ILE A 15 12.62 6.84 -2.83
C ILE A 15 13.00 7.37 -4.21
N GLY A 16 12.27 8.36 -4.73
CA GLY A 16 12.55 8.98 -6.02
C GLY A 16 13.95 9.59 -6.13
N ARG A 17 14.46 10.19 -5.04
CA ARG A 17 15.83 10.71 -4.95
C ARG A 17 16.85 9.58 -4.97
N LEU A 18 16.63 8.53 -4.18
CA LEU A 18 17.51 7.35 -4.12
C LEU A 18 17.60 6.64 -5.48
N ALA A 19 16.47 6.50 -6.17
CA ALA A 19 16.41 5.85 -7.48
C ALA A 19 17.12 6.62 -8.60
N ASN A 20 17.41 7.91 -8.41
CA ASN A 20 18.03 8.79 -9.41
C ASN A 20 19.53 9.05 -9.13
N ILE A 21 20.16 8.27 -8.25
CA ILE A 21 21.62 8.33 -8.01
C ILE A 21 22.37 7.71 -9.21
N GLU A 22 23.66 8.00 -9.37
CA GLU A 22 24.48 7.63 -10.54
C GLU A 22 24.40 6.16 -10.96
N THR A 23 24.23 5.22 -10.03
CA THR A 23 24.10 3.78 -10.35
C THR A 23 22.64 3.30 -10.46
N GLY A 24 21.67 4.16 -10.18
CA GLY A 24 20.24 3.84 -10.14
C GLY A 24 19.87 2.75 -9.12
N LEU A 25 18.58 2.58 -8.85
CA LEU A 25 18.07 1.36 -8.21
C LEU A 25 17.45 0.45 -9.25
N SER A 26 17.59 -0.86 -9.06
CA SER A 26 16.86 -1.82 -9.89
C SER A 26 15.34 -1.64 -9.72
N PRO A 27 14.54 -1.89 -10.77
CA PRO A 27 13.08 -1.86 -10.68
C PRO A 27 12.52 -2.69 -9.51
N TYR A 28 13.17 -3.85 -9.26
CA TYR A 28 12.85 -4.73 -8.14
C TYR A 28 13.07 -4.05 -6.77
N ALA A 29 14.21 -3.38 -6.58
CA ALA A 29 14.52 -2.68 -5.33
C ALA A 29 13.56 -1.49 -5.09
N ILE A 30 13.24 -0.71 -6.13
CA ILE A 30 12.27 0.39 -6.03
C ILE A 30 10.90 -0.14 -5.62
N ARG A 31 10.48 -1.27 -6.20
CA ARG A 31 9.23 -1.95 -5.86
C ARG A 31 9.22 -2.39 -4.40
N GLN A 32 10.29 -3.01 -3.91
CA GLN A 32 10.39 -3.45 -2.51
C GLN A 32 10.33 -2.26 -1.54
N LEU A 33 11.07 -1.18 -1.82
CA LEU A 33 11.03 0.02 -0.99
C LEU A 33 9.65 0.68 -0.98
N TYR A 34 8.94 0.69 -2.11
CA TYR A 34 7.56 1.18 -2.16
C TYR A 34 6.64 0.33 -1.26
N LEU A 35 6.73 -0.99 -1.36
CA LEU A 35 5.94 -1.95 -0.56
C LEU A 35 6.33 -1.97 0.93
N ALA A 36 7.52 -1.50 1.29
CA ALA A 36 7.96 -1.44 2.69
C ALA A 36 7.62 -0.08 3.32
N CYS A 37 7.88 1.03 2.61
CA CYS A 37 7.85 2.37 3.19
C CYS A 37 6.58 3.17 2.85
N VAL A 38 6.03 3.02 1.64
CA VAL A 38 4.91 3.85 1.18
C VAL A 38 3.58 3.19 1.53
N THR A 39 3.45 1.90 1.24
CA THR A 39 2.27 1.11 1.60
C THR A 39 2.09 1.03 3.11
N SER A 40 3.16 0.87 3.90
CA SER A 40 3.05 0.87 5.37
C SER A 40 2.47 2.17 5.91
N VAL A 41 2.95 3.33 5.42
CA VAL A 41 2.43 4.64 5.81
C VAL A 41 1.00 4.87 5.29
N ALA A 42 0.69 4.38 4.09
CA ALA A 42 -0.62 4.52 3.47
C ALA A 42 -1.68 3.62 4.13
N ASP A 43 -1.32 2.39 4.52
CA ASP A 43 -2.21 1.40 5.16
C ASP A 43 -2.37 1.69 6.66
N TYR A 44 -1.35 2.26 7.31
CA TYR A 44 -1.39 2.53 8.75
C TYR A 44 -2.49 3.53 9.12
N GLY A 45 -3.48 3.05 9.87
CA GLY A 45 -4.62 3.84 10.35
C GLY A 45 -5.55 4.32 9.25
N ALA A 46 -5.45 3.75 8.04
CA ALA A 46 -6.43 3.99 7.00
C ALA A 46 -7.74 3.29 7.43
N PRO A 47 -8.90 4.00 7.48
CA PRO A 47 -10.16 3.47 7.98
C PRO A 47 -10.78 2.41 7.06
N VAL A 48 -9.99 1.63 6.34
CA VAL A 48 -10.39 0.85 5.16
C VAL A 48 -10.93 -0.53 5.50
N TYR A 49 -11.38 -0.68 6.74
CA TYR A 49 -12.05 -1.87 7.23
C TYR A 49 -13.58 -1.85 6.98
N TRP A 50 -14.13 -0.79 6.36
CA TRP A 50 -15.57 -0.63 6.11
C TRP A 50 -15.94 -0.49 4.61
N HIS A 51 -17.21 -0.73 4.27
CA HIS A 51 -17.71 -0.76 2.89
C HIS A 51 -17.68 0.62 2.20
N SER A 52 -17.45 0.62 0.87
CA SER A 52 -17.58 1.77 -0.05
C SER A 52 -16.65 2.98 0.18
N GLN A 53 -15.34 2.74 0.32
CA GLN A 53 -14.36 3.82 0.53
C GLN A 53 -13.78 4.40 -0.76
N SER A 54 -14.67 4.83 -1.66
CA SER A 54 -14.30 5.47 -2.92
C SER A 54 -13.45 6.74 -2.72
N TYR A 55 -13.60 7.42 -1.59
CA TYR A 55 -12.79 8.60 -1.25
C TYR A 55 -11.32 8.26 -1.00
N ALA A 56 -11.04 7.20 -0.22
CA ALA A 56 -9.69 6.81 0.13
C ALA A 56 -8.93 6.28 -1.10
N THR A 57 -9.61 5.48 -1.94
CA THR A 57 -9.05 4.96 -3.19
C THR A 57 -8.75 6.09 -4.17
N LYS A 58 -9.69 7.03 -4.37
CA LYS A 58 -9.47 8.22 -5.22
C LYS A 58 -8.26 9.05 -4.77
N LEU A 59 -8.01 9.15 -3.47
CA LEU A 59 -6.88 9.92 -2.96
C LEU A 59 -5.53 9.20 -3.14
N LEU A 60 -5.50 7.87 -3.01
CA LEU A 60 -4.27 7.07 -3.12
C LEU A 60 -3.95 6.65 -4.57
N GLN A 61 -4.93 6.65 -5.47
CA GLN A 61 -4.77 6.27 -6.87
C GLN A 61 -3.67 7.07 -7.60
N PRO A 62 -3.57 8.42 -7.46
CA PRO A 62 -2.52 9.19 -8.11
C PRO A 62 -1.12 8.81 -7.63
N LEU A 63 -0.98 8.49 -6.33
CA LEU A 63 0.29 8.05 -5.75
C LEU A 63 0.69 6.68 -6.30
N HIS A 64 -0.26 5.75 -6.39
CA HIS A 64 -0.05 4.43 -6.99
C HIS A 64 0.38 4.55 -8.46
N ASN A 65 -0.32 5.36 -9.25
CA ASN A 65 0.01 5.57 -10.67
C ASN A 65 1.42 6.15 -10.86
N LEU A 66 1.84 7.08 -9.99
CA LEU A 66 3.20 7.61 -10.00
C LEU A 66 4.23 6.54 -9.65
N ALA A 67 3.92 5.67 -8.69
CA ALA A 67 4.80 4.57 -8.29
C ALA A 67 4.97 3.54 -9.40
N CYS A 68 3.89 3.10 -10.06
CA CYS A 68 3.96 2.17 -11.20
C CYS A 68 4.84 2.72 -12.32
N ARG A 69 4.68 4.01 -12.64
CA ARG A 69 5.50 4.66 -13.66
C ARG A 69 6.97 4.72 -13.27
N LYS A 70 7.26 5.02 -12.00
CA LYS A 70 8.62 5.10 -11.47
C LYS A 70 9.31 3.74 -11.44
N VAL A 71 8.62 2.69 -11.01
CA VAL A 71 9.14 1.31 -10.99
C VAL A 71 9.49 0.83 -12.40
N LEU A 72 8.63 1.10 -13.38
CA LEU A 72 8.85 0.69 -14.77
C LEU A 72 9.79 1.61 -15.56
N GLY A 73 10.16 2.77 -15.02
CA GLY A 73 10.93 3.78 -15.76
C GLY A 73 10.20 4.37 -16.97
N VAL A 74 8.86 4.32 -16.99
CA VAL A 74 8.06 4.84 -18.11
C VAL A 74 7.75 6.32 -17.95
N PHE A 75 7.44 6.99 -19.06
CA PHE A 75 7.10 8.41 -19.09
C PHE A 75 5.96 8.77 -18.13
N ARG A 76 5.95 10.02 -17.67
CA ARG A 76 4.90 10.56 -16.78
C ARG A 76 3.50 10.48 -17.41
N THR A 77 3.41 10.52 -18.73
CA THR A 77 2.17 10.45 -19.53
C THR A 77 1.75 9.02 -19.87
N ALA A 78 2.53 8.00 -19.47
CA ALA A 78 2.20 6.62 -19.78
C ALA A 78 0.83 6.20 -19.20
N PRO A 79 0.04 5.41 -19.94
CA PRO A 79 -1.28 4.95 -19.49
C PRO A 79 -1.18 4.15 -18.18
N SER A 80 -2.08 4.41 -17.23
CA SER A 80 -2.00 3.85 -15.86
C SER A 80 -2.32 2.36 -15.80
N ILE A 81 -3.35 1.90 -16.52
CA ILE A 81 -3.81 0.49 -16.53
C ILE A 81 -2.66 -0.48 -16.90
N PRO A 82 -1.98 -0.33 -18.05
CA PRO A 82 -0.89 -1.24 -18.41
C PRO A 82 0.35 -1.06 -17.52
N ALA A 83 0.59 0.15 -17.01
CA ALA A 83 1.71 0.40 -16.09
C ALA A 83 1.50 -0.34 -14.77
N THR A 84 0.28 -0.40 -14.26
CA THR A 84 -0.01 -1.15 -13.03
C THR A 84 0.17 -2.65 -13.23
N LEU A 85 -0.37 -3.20 -14.32
CA LEU A 85 -0.23 -4.62 -14.64
C LEU A 85 1.25 -5.04 -14.74
N LYS A 86 2.06 -4.25 -15.45
CA LYS A 86 3.48 -4.54 -15.67
C LYS A 86 4.36 -4.28 -14.45
N ALA A 87 4.04 -3.27 -13.64
CA ALA A 87 4.85 -2.95 -12.45
C ALA A 87 4.80 -4.06 -11.40
N THR A 88 3.86 -5.02 -11.51
CA THR A 88 3.54 -6.06 -10.52
C THR A 88 3.29 -5.47 -9.12
N LEU A 89 3.06 -4.16 -9.05
CA LEU A 89 2.52 -3.50 -7.89
C LEU A 89 1.07 -3.89 -7.87
N ARG A 90 0.68 -4.66 -6.86
CA ARG A 90 -0.71 -4.97 -6.60
C ARG A 90 -1.46 -3.64 -6.62
N GLU A 91 -2.53 -3.51 -7.41
CA GLU A 91 -3.38 -2.32 -7.36
C GLU A 91 -3.62 -2.01 -5.87
N ASN A 92 -3.45 -0.75 -5.45
CA ASN A 92 -3.62 -0.36 -4.05
C ASN A 92 -5.10 -0.52 -3.63
N TYR A 93 -5.60 -1.75 -3.56
CA TYR A 93 -6.57 -2.18 -2.57
C TYR A 93 -5.73 -2.47 -1.33
N LEU A 94 -5.90 -1.61 -0.34
CA LEU A 94 -5.16 -1.62 0.91
C LEU A 94 -4.97 -3.05 1.42
N THR A 95 -3.77 -3.38 1.85
CA THR A 95 -3.42 -4.75 2.23
C THR A 95 -4.32 -5.29 3.36
N ILE A 96 -4.85 -4.37 4.18
CA ILE A 96 -5.85 -4.64 5.24
C ILE A 96 -7.24 -4.90 4.69
N GLN A 97 -7.62 -4.24 3.59
CA GLN A 97 -8.90 -4.46 2.92
C GLN A 97 -9.02 -5.97 2.66
N LEU A 98 -8.04 -6.58 1.99
CA LEU A 98 -8.08 -8.00 1.61
C LEU A 98 -8.32 -8.98 2.78
N LEU A 99 -7.95 -8.63 4.01
CA LEU A 99 -8.02 -9.55 5.15
C LEU A 99 -9.37 -9.57 5.88
N LEU A 100 -10.29 -8.63 5.66
CA LEU A 100 -11.57 -8.66 6.40
C LEU A 100 -12.81 -8.64 5.51
N HIS A 101 -12.77 -8.07 4.31
CA HIS A 101 -13.94 -8.02 3.42
C HIS A 101 -14.05 -9.23 2.48
N THR A 102 -12.97 -9.98 2.26
CA THR A 102 -13.00 -11.21 1.46
C THR A 102 -13.30 -12.40 2.35
N SER A 103 -13.95 -13.44 1.82
CA SER A 103 -14.16 -14.71 2.54
C SER A 103 -12.83 -15.28 3.05
N LYS A 104 -11.82 -15.35 2.17
CA LYS A 104 -10.46 -15.80 2.50
C LYS A 104 -9.80 -14.98 3.60
N GLY A 105 -10.01 -13.67 3.59
CA GLY A 105 -9.51 -12.78 4.63
C GLY A 105 -10.14 -13.08 5.99
N ARG A 106 -11.47 -13.19 6.03
CA ARG A 106 -12.20 -13.51 7.28
C ARG A 106 -11.72 -14.83 7.86
N GLU A 107 -11.53 -15.86 7.03
CA GLU A 107 -10.98 -17.15 7.43
C GLU A 107 -9.56 -17.02 8.00
N ALA A 108 -8.67 -16.32 7.31
CA ALA A 108 -7.30 -16.10 7.78
C ALA A 108 -7.25 -15.31 9.11
N THR A 109 -8.14 -14.32 9.27
CA THR A 109 -8.25 -13.53 10.49
C THR A 109 -8.80 -14.36 11.65
N LEU A 110 -9.84 -15.16 11.41
CA LEU A 110 -10.38 -16.09 12.42
C LEU A 110 -9.32 -17.13 12.83
N ALA A 111 -8.57 -17.68 11.87
CA ALA A 111 -7.46 -18.60 12.15
C ALA A 111 -6.36 -17.92 12.98
N PHE A 112 -6.01 -16.66 12.69
CA PHE A 112 -5.06 -15.89 13.47
C PHE A 112 -5.56 -15.64 14.90
N ILE A 113 -6.81 -15.21 15.07
CA ILE A 113 -7.40 -14.94 16.39
C ILE A 113 -7.45 -16.23 17.22
N ALA A 114 -7.87 -17.35 16.61
CA ALA A 114 -7.90 -18.65 17.26
C ALA A 114 -6.51 -19.12 17.70
N LYS A 115 -5.50 -18.97 16.83
CA LYS A 115 -4.11 -19.34 17.12
C LYS A 115 -3.48 -18.49 18.22
N THR A 116 -3.71 -17.18 18.18
CA THR A 116 -3.03 -16.22 19.05
C THR A 116 -3.77 -15.96 20.36
N ARG A 117 -5.03 -16.38 20.49
CA ARG A 117 -5.89 -16.13 21.67
C ARG A 117 -5.96 -14.65 22.07
N VAL A 118 -5.71 -13.75 21.12
CA VAL A 118 -5.71 -12.29 21.31
C VAL A 118 -7.08 -11.76 21.73
N GLY A 119 -8.16 -12.45 21.35
CA GLY A 119 -9.53 -12.10 21.75
C GLY A 119 -9.96 -12.64 23.11
N THR A 120 -9.26 -13.65 23.66
CA THR A 120 -9.62 -14.27 24.95
C THR A 120 -8.74 -13.81 26.12
N ARG A 121 -7.72 -12.99 25.86
CA ARG A 121 -6.99 -12.32 26.94
C ARG A 121 -7.89 -11.26 27.57
N GLY A 122 -8.03 -11.30 28.91
CA GLY A 122 -8.60 -10.19 29.66
C GLY A 122 -7.74 -8.96 29.39
N TRP A 123 -8.30 -7.97 28.71
CA TRP A 123 -7.61 -6.71 28.52
C TRP A 123 -7.59 -6.00 29.87
N HIS A 124 -6.44 -5.97 30.52
CA HIS A 124 -6.21 -5.07 31.64
C HIS A 124 -6.18 -3.64 31.07
N LEU A 125 -7.35 -3.01 31.01
CA LEU A 125 -7.45 -1.57 30.86
C LEU A 125 -7.01 -1.00 32.20
N GLY A 126 -5.73 -0.59 32.26
CA GLY A 126 -5.17 0.16 33.38
C GLY A 126 -5.68 1.59 33.43
#